data_AF-A0A811LG45-F1
#
_entry.id   AF-A0A811LG45-F1
#
_cell.length_a   1.000
_cell.length_b   1.000
_cell.length_c   1.000
_cell.angle_alpha   90.00
_cell.angle_beta   90.00
_cell.angle_gamma   90.00
#
_symmetry.space_group_name_H-M   'P 1'
#
loop_
_entity.id
_entity.type
_entity.pdbx_description
1 polymer ?
#
loop_
_entity_poly.entity_id
_entity_poly.type
_entity_poly.pdbx_seq_one_letter_code
_entity_poly.pdbx_strand_id
1 'polypeptide(L)'
;MDVFLAIFVIFIGFLVEECVGFTYGDERCFEPLDVGPCTFFVKKWYYDQASKECRAFNYGGCLGTRNRFGSKQDCLKSCIYKMDDPVALPEICLLDADPGHCSDERTGQWWHYFNAELGICDKFMYYGCGGNNNRFYSLYQCRKVCGERMDPQIACERCDVRTSFCQAVNKYKYTCECREGYIKASNGDCIDMDECELMQADCGDNSRCINTIGSYKCECLENYVGNGKECKYVGPATVTDDCDNCNENAICRDGKCQCKLGFEGDGFNCTDVDECMGTMPRCDPNAKCFNTIGSYLCECSPGFAGNGFECTTNTMSCLDKPSRDYEASCTGEWREHFVFDHETKQCKMIWYDGCPSKSRNLYSDLSTCEEMCVQTHILKKAQAKMQ
;
A
#
# COMPACT_ATOMS: atom_id res chain seq x y z
N MET A 1 -16.24 -48.86 45.48
CA MET A 1 -14.95 -49.24 46.09
C MET A 1 -13.94 -49.04 44.97
N ASP A 2 -13.16 -47.98 44.90
CA ASP A 2 -12.55 -47.22 45.99
C ASP A 2 -12.39 -45.73 45.69
N VAL A 3 -12.24 -45.00 46.79
CA VAL A 3 -12.14 -43.55 46.96
C VAL A 3 -10.73 -43.25 47.51
N PHE A 4 -10.24 -42.02 47.27
CA PHE A 4 -9.03 -41.33 47.79
C PHE A 4 -7.74 -41.61 46.99
N LEU A 5 -6.95 -40.62 46.55
CA LEU A 5 -6.50 -39.37 47.19
C LEU A 5 -5.94 -38.42 46.07
N ALA A 6 -6.57 -37.28 45.73
CA ALA A 6 -6.31 -35.89 46.17
C ALA A 6 -4.97 -35.23 45.75
N ILE A 7 -5.09 -34.03 45.13
CA ILE A 7 -4.18 -32.85 44.97
C ILE A 7 -4.31 -32.35 43.50
N PHE A 8 -4.82 -31.18 43.12
CA PHE A 8 -5.26 -29.94 43.77
C PHE A 8 -6.21 -29.23 42.78
N VAL A 9 -7.41 -28.81 43.21
CA VAL A 9 -8.28 -27.88 42.45
C VAL A 9 -8.05 -26.50 43.04
N ILE A 10 -7.61 -25.54 42.22
CA ILE A 10 -7.73 -24.11 42.52
C ILE A 10 -8.57 -23.48 41.40
N PHE A 11 -9.76 -23.05 41.80
CA PHE A 11 -10.56 -22.00 41.16
C PHE A 11 -9.80 -20.66 41.23
N ILE A 12 -9.83 -19.85 40.15
CA ILE A 12 -10.03 -18.38 40.09
C ILE A 12 -9.42 -17.78 38.81
N GLY A 13 -10.19 -16.92 38.13
CA GLY A 13 -9.74 -15.90 37.15
C GLY A 13 -9.82 -16.37 35.70
N PHE A 14 -10.75 -15.94 34.83
CA PHE A 14 -11.04 -14.57 34.40
C PHE A 14 -9.79 -13.74 34.12
N LEU A 15 -9.70 -13.21 32.89
CA LEU A 15 -8.68 -12.34 32.30
C LEU A 15 -7.51 -13.05 31.58
N VAL A 16 -7.65 -13.23 30.27
CA VAL A 16 -6.74 -12.54 29.35
C VAL A 16 -7.61 -11.90 28.27
N GLU A 17 -7.88 -10.62 28.49
CA GLU A 17 -8.45 -9.68 27.53
C GLU A 17 -7.63 -9.66 26.23
N GLU A 18 -8.35 -9.62 25.12
CA GLU A 18 -8.11 -8.75 23.97
C GLU A 18 -6.70 -8.14 23.84
N CYS A 19 -5.88 -8.71 22.95
CA CYS A 19 -4.89 -7.92 22.24
C CYS A 19 -5.59 -7.11 21.12
N VAL A 20 -6.47 -6.17 21.48
CA VAL A 20 -6.92 -5.11 20.56
C VAL A 20 -5.87 -4.00 20.63
N GLY A 21 -4.76 -4.21 19.92
CA GLY A 21 -3.71 -3.22 19.75
C GLY A 21 -3.96 -2.35 18.52
N PHE A 22 -5.05 -1.57 18.50
CA PHE A 22 -5.19 -0.44 17.57
C PHE A 22 -5.71 0.78 18.34
N THR A 23 -4.83 1.44 19.09
CA THR A 23 -5.09 2.75 19.66
C THR A 23 -5.00 3.81 18.55
N TYR A 24 -6.07 3.95 17.76
CA TYR A 24 -6.22 5.06 16.82
C TYR A 24 -6.71 6.30 17.59
N GLY A 25 -5.78 6.92 18.31
CA GLY A 25 -6.02 8.09 19.15
C GLY A 25 -4.80 8.38 20.01
N ASP A 26 -4.60 9.65 20.36
CA ASP A 26 -3.50 10.03 21.24
C ASP A 26 -3.72 9.37 22.62
N GLU A 27 -2.85 8.42 23.01
CA GLU A 27 -2.98 7.61 24.24
C GLU A 27 -3.26 8.47 25.50
N ARG A 28 -2.79 9.72 25.46
CA ARG A 28 -3.01 10.75 26.48
C ARG A 28 -4.48 11.00 26.81
N CYS A 29 -5.40 10.77 25.87
CA CYS A 29 -6.85 10.95 26.05
C CYS A 29 -7.49 9.87 26.92
N PHE A 30 -6.80 8.74 27.09
CA PHE A 30 -7.28 7.63 27.93
C PHE A 30 -6.84 7.72 29.39
N GLU A 31 -5.94 8.63 29.72
CA GLU A 31 -5.47 8.82 31.09
C GLU A 31 -6.54 9.53 31.95
N PRO A 32 -6.65 9.22 33.25
CA PRO A 32 -7.61 9.87 34.13
C PRO A 32 -7.27 11.36 34.34
N LEU A 33 -8.28 12.14 34.74
CA LEU A 33 -8.07 13.50 35.19
C LEU A 33 -7.20 13.52 36.46
N ASP A 34 -6.09 14.25 36.43
CA ASP A 34 -5.23 14.47 37.59
C ASP A 34 -4.86 15.95 37.74
N VAL A 35 -5.22 16.52 38.89
CA VAL A 35 -4.96 17.92 39.26
C VAL A 35 -3.51 18.12 39.71
N GLY A 36 -2.84 17.06 40.18
CA GLY A 36 -1.53 17.11 40.80
C GLY A 36 -1.56 17.70 42.23
N PRO A 37 -0.45 17.59 42.98
CA PRO A 37 -0.40 17.96 44.40
C PRO A 37 -0.10 19.45 44.67
N CYS A 38 0.27 20.22 43.65
CA CYS A 38 0.57 21.65 43.81
C CYS A 38 -0.70 22.51 43.91
N THR A 39 -0.58 23.71 44.48
CA THR A 39 -1.73 24.61 44.77
C THR A 39 -1.76 25.87 43.89
N PHE A 40 -1.10 25.85 42.73
CA PHE A 40 -1.09 26.95 41.77
C PHE A 40 -2.07 26.67 40.63
N PHE A 41 -3.32 27.07 40.82
CA PHE A 41 -4.42 26.72 39.91
C PHE A 41 -4.35 27.47 38.58
N VAL A 42 -4.15 26.71 37.50
CA VAL A 42 -4.21 27.20 36.12
C VAL A 42 -5.32 26.46 35.38
N LYS A 43 -6.19 27.21 34.70
CA LYS A 43 -7.25 26.61 33.87
C LYS A 43 -6.63 25.82 32.72
N LYS A 44 -6.95 24.52 32.66
CA LYS A 44 -6.57 23.58 31.60
C LYS A 44 -7.79 22.79 31.14
N TRP A 45 -7.62 21.98 30.12
CA TRP A 45 -8.67 21.15 29.54
C TRP A 45 -8.28 19.67 29.59
N TYR A 46 -9.23 18.78 29.80
CA TYR A 46 -9.04 17.33 29.73
C TYR A 46 -10.19 16.69 28.96
N TYR A 47 -9.97 15.51 28.41
CA TYR A 47 -10.99 14.71 27.77
C TYR A 47 -11.66 13.79 28.78
N ASP A 48 -12.96 13.96 28.96
CA ASP A 48 -13.79 13.13 29.82
C ASP A 48 -14.38 11.98 28.99
N GLN A 49 -13.91 10.76 29.27
CA GLN A 49 -14.36 9.56 28.56
C GLN A 49 -15.82 9.22 28.84
N ALA A 50 -16.34 9.54 30.04
CA ALA A 50 -17.70 9.19 30.43
C ALA A 50 -18.73 10.03 29.66
N SER A 51 -18.41 11.31 29.42
CA SER A 51 -19.27 12.20 28.65
C SER A 51 -18.85 12.36 27.19
N LYS A 52 -17.68 11.84 26.79
CA LYS A 52 -17.03 12.08 25.49
C LYS A 52 -16.85 13.58 25.17
N GLU A 53 -16.46 14.37 26.17
CA GLU A 53 -16.34 15.83 26.01
C GLU A 53 -15.01 16.36 26.54
N CYS A 54 -14.51 17.44 25.92
CA CYS A 54 -13.40 18.21 26.48
C CYS A 54 -13.88 19.24 27.49
N ARG A 55 -13.55 19.01 28.77
CA ARG A 55 -13.98 19.81 29.93
C ARG A 55 -12.82 20.58 30.55
N ALA A 56 -13.13 21.73 31.16
CA ALA A 56 -12.14 22.55 31.81
C ALA A 56 -11.92 22.10 33.26
N PHE A 57 -10.67 22.13 33.72
CA PHE A 57 -10.31 21.85 35.11
C PHE A 57 -9.22 22.80 35.60
N ASN A 58 -9.09 22.94 36.92
CA ASN A 58 -8.04 23.73 37.56
C ASN A 58 -6.86 22.81 37.86
N TYR A 59 -5.81 22.90 37.05
CA TYR A 59 -4.58 22.13 37.25
C TYR A 59 -3.71 22.80 38.31
N GLY A 60 -3.20 22.04 39.28
CA GLY A 60 -2.47 22.52 40.45
C GLY A 60 -1.05 23.05 40.18
N GLY A 61 -0.54 22.90 38.96
CA GLY A 61 0.72 23.51 38.51
C GLY A 61 1.93 22.58 38.50
N CYS A 62 1.84 21.36 39.04
CA CYS A 62 2.91 20.34 38.93
C CYS A 62 2.34 18.91 38.86
N LEU A 63 3.14 17.97 38.32
CA LEU A 63 2.79 16.57 38.11
C LEU A 63 1.48 16.40 37.29
N GLY A 64 0.69 15.35 37.55
CA GLY A 64 -0.52 15.08 36.77
C GLY A 64 -0.31 14.20 35.54
N THR A 65 -1.44 13.85 34.91
CA THR A 65 -1.49 13.04 33.69
C THR A 65 -1.32 13.89 32.43
N ARG A 66 -1.13 13.19 31.31
CA ARG A 66 -1.01 13.78 29.97
C ARG A 66 -2.37 14.13 29.35
N ASN A 67 -3.48 13.72 29.96
CA ASN A 67 -4.84 14.17 29.63
C ASN A 67 -5.05 15.64 30.05
N ARG A 68 -4.21 16.53 29.53
CA ARG A 68 -4.12 17.93 29.92
C ARG A 68 -3.70 18.78 28.74
N PHE A 69 -4.60 19.65 28.32
CA PHE A 69 -4.47 20.49 27.14
C PHE A 69 -4.48 21.98 27.51
N GLY A 70 -3.74 22.77 26.73
CA GLY A 70 -3.66 24.21 26.90
C GLY A 70 -4.95 24.93 26.54
N SER A 71 -5.72 24.37 25.61
CA SER A 71 -6.99 24.92 25.14
C SER A 71 -8.04 23.82 24.91
N LYS A 72 -9.33 24.21 24.88
CA LYS A 72 -10.42 23.30 24.50
C LYS A 72 -10.18 22.73 23.10
N GLN A 73 -9.69 23.57 22.18
CA GLN A 73 -9.46 23.18 20.80
C GLN A 73 -8.37 22.12 20.65
N ASP A 74 -7.29 22.21 21.43
CA ASP A 74 -6.23 21.20 21.41
C ASP A 74 -6.73 19.86 21.94
N CYS A 75 -7.54 19.89 23.01
CA CYS A 75 -8.21 18.69 23.52
C CYS A 75 -9.14 18.06 22.47
N LEU A 76 -9.99 18.85 21.82
CA LEU A 76 -10.93 18.36 20.79
C LEU A 76 -10.17 17.74 19.60
N LYS A 77 -9.09 18.37 19.16
CA LYS A 77 -8.21 17.85 18.08
C LYS A 77 -7.52 16.56 18.45
N SER A 78 -7.02 16.44 19.67
CA SER A 78 -6.30 15.26 20.11
C SER A 78 -7.22 14.07 20.41
N CYS A 79 -8.40 14.31 20.99
CA CYS A 79 -9.21 13.27 21.62
C CYS A 79 -10.59 13.02 20.99
N ILE A 80 -11.16 13.97 20.24
CA ILE A 80 -12.47 13.80 19.59
C ILE A 80 -12.29 13.60 18.09
N TYR A 81 -11.60 14.54 17.43
CA TYR A 81 -11.42 14.50 15.96
C TYR A 81 -10.47 13.40 15.47
N LYS A 82 -9.80 12.67 16.37
CA LYS A 82 -8.97 11.49 16.04
C LYS A 82 -9.62 10.15 16.40
N MET A 83 -10.71 10.14 17.18
CA MET A 83 -11.19 8.91 17.84
C MET A 83 -12.61 8.47 17.44
N ASP A 84 -13.38 9.28 16.72
CA ASP A 84 -14.67 8.84 16.16
C ASP A 84 -14.61 8.84 14.61
N ASP A 85 -14.82 7.65 14.06
CA ASP A 85 -15.29 7.30 12.71
C ASP A 85 -14.74 8.11 11.50
N PRO A 86 -13.96 7.49 10.61
CA PRO A 86 -13.19 8.24 9.64
C PRO A 86 -13.94 8.57 8.34
N VAL A 87 -15.27 8.77 8.41
CA VAL A 87 -16.12 9.20 7.29
C VAL A 87 -17.06 10.36 7.64
N ALA A 88 -17.19 10.78 8.91
CA ALA A 88 -18.08 11.89 9.26
C ALA A 88 -17.44 13.27 8.96
N LEU A 89 -18.16 14.11 8.19
CA LEU A 89 -17.84 15.52 8.04
C LEU A 89 -17.88 16.17 9.45
N PRO A 90 -16.87 16.95 9.89
CA PRO A 90 -16.90 17.56 11.21
C PRO A 90 -18.19 18.35 11.43
N GLU A 91 -18.84 18.25 12.59
CA GLU A 91 -20.11 18.95 12.87
C GLU A 91 -20.02 20.46 12.64
N ILE A 92 -18.85 21.05 12.86
CA ILE A 92 -18.51 22.44 12.53
C ILE A 92 -18.76 22.79 11.06
N CYS A 93 -18.60 21.84 10.13
CA CYS A 93 -18.84 22.01 8.71
C CYS A 93 -20.32 21.81 8.32
N LEU A 94 -21.19 21.38 9.25
CA LEU A 94 -22.63 21.19 9.02
C LEU A 94 -23.47 22.40 9.49
N LEU A 95 -22.86 23.36 10.18
CA LEU A 95 -23.55 24.57 10.64
C LEU A 95 -23.68 25.56 9.48
N ASP A 96 -24.77 26.32 9.40
CA ASP A 96 -24.89 27.40 8.41
C ASP A 96 -23.95 28.57 8.72
N ALA A 97 -23.68 29.45 7.75
CA ALA A 97 -22.97 30.70 8.04
C ALA A 97 -23.78 31.58 8.99
N ASP A 98 -23.20 31.91 10.14
CA ASP A 98 -23.82 32.86 11.10
C ASP A 98 -23.01 34.17 11.14
N PRO A 99 -23.53 35.26 10.55
CA PRO A 99 -22.91 36.59 10.54
C PRO A 99 -22.67 37.19 11.93
N GLY A 100 -23.33 36.66 12.96
CA GLY A 100 -23.35 37.25 14.28
C GLY A 100 -24.35 38.40 14.39
N HIS A 101 -24.44 38.96 15.60
CA HIS A 101 -25.57 39.84 15.99
C HIS A 101 -25.09 41.20 16.54
N CYS A 102 -23.83 41.56 16.29
CA CYS A 102 -23.26 42.81 16.79
C CYS A 102 -23.80 44.01 16.01
N SER A 103 -24.28 45.02 16.75
CA SER A 103 -25.12 46.13 16.28
C SER A 103 -24.43 47.19 15.40
N ASP A 104 -23.25 46.92 14.85
CA ASP A 104 -22.55 47.85 13.95
C ASP A 104 -22.20 47.16 12.63
N GLU A 105 -23.01 47.42 11.60
CA GLU A 105 -22.79 46.90 10.24
C GLU A 105 -21.46 47.38 9.63
N ARG A 106 -20.83 48.42 10.21
CA ARG A 106 -19.59 49.01 9.71
C ARG A 106 -18.33 48.23 10.11
N THR A 107 -18.42 47.28 11.02
CA THR A 107 -17.28 46.47 11.50
C THR A 107 -17.17 45.10 10.85
N GLY A 108 -17.98 44.82 9.83
CA GLY A 108 -17.99 43.54 9.12
C GLY A 108 -16.64 43.19 8.47
N GLN A 109 -16.18 41.97 8.67
CA GLN A 109 -14.99 41.41 8.01
C GLN A 109 -15.35 40.19 7.17
N TRP A 110 -14.61 39.99 6.06
CA TRP A 110 -14.73 38.78 5.25
C TRP A 110 -14.12 37.59 5.97
N TRP A 111 -14.94 36.57 6.18
CA TRP A 111 -14.54 35.25 6.66
C TRP A 111 -14.98 34.20 5.65
N HIS A 112 -14.48 32.98 5.82
CA HIS A 112 -14.87 31.84 5.01
C HIS A 112 -15.72 30.88 5.84
N TYR A 113 -16.69 30.23 5.22
CA TYR A 113 -17.46 29.15 5.82
C TYR A 113 -17.56 28.01 4.81
N PHE A 114 -17.82 26.81 5.30
CA PHE A 114 -18.13 25.68 4.44
C PHE A 114 -19.63 25.63 4.17
N ASN A 115 -20.04 25.78 2.93
CA ASN A 115 -21.43 25.58 2.53
C ASN A 115 -21.67 24.08 2.34
N ALA A 116 -22.41 23.45 3.25
CA ALA A 116 -22.68 22.01 3.18
C ALA A 116 -23.59 21.61 2.00
N GLU A 117 -24.52 22.47 1.60
CA GLU A 117 -25.42 22.25 0.46
C GLU A 117 -24.65 22.22 -0.88
N LEU A 118 -23.77 23.20 -1.07
CA LEU A 118 -22.95 23.33 -2.27
C LEU A 118 -21.66 22.50 -2.22
N GLY A 119 -21.18 22.15 -1.02
CA GLY A 119 -19.94 21.41 -0.81
C GLY A 119 -18.67 22.23 -1.06
N ILE A 120 -18.76 23.56 -0.94
CA ILE A 120 -17.65 24.48 -1.24
C ILE A 120 -17.40 25.42 -0.06
N CYS A 121 -16.15 25.85 0.06
CA CYS A 121 -15.81 26.95 0.95
C CYS A 121 -16.08 28.28 0.27
N ASP A 122 -17.01 29.04 0.81
CA ASP A 122 -17.39 30.37 0.31
C ASP A 122 -17.12 31.45 1.37
N LYS A 123 -17.27 32.71 0.99
CA LYS A 123 -17.05 33.86 1.87
C LYS A 123 -18.37 34.42 2.41
N PHE A 124 -18.35 34.86 3.67
CA PHE A 124 -19.45 35.59 4.29
C PHE A 124 -18.92 36.76 5.13
N MET A 125 -19.79 37.72 5.44
CA MET A 125 -19.45 38.86 6.29
C MET A 125 -19.76 38.53 7.76
N TYR A 126 -18.79 38.68 8.65
CA TYR A 126 -18.95 38.49 10.09
C TYR A 126 -18.77 39.81 10.84
N TYR A 127 -19.71 40.14 11.74
CA TYR A 127 -19.82 41.46 12.38
C TYR A 127 -19.15 41.56 13.76
N GLY A 128 -18.41 40.55 14.20
CA GLY A 128 -17.49 40.67 15.32
C GLY A 128 -17.93 40.03 16.64
N CYS A 129 -19.22 39.70 16.83
CA CYS A 129 -19.65 38.90 17.99
C CYS A 129 -20.78 37.89 17.68
N GLY A 130 -20.87 36.85 18.51
CA GLY A 130 -21.74 35.72 18.28
C GLY A 130 -21.21 34.83 17.16
N GLY A 131 -22.11 34.35 16.30
CA GLY A 131 -21.74 33.43 15.24
C GLY A 131 -21.68 31.99 15.74
N ASN A 132 -21.28 31.11 14.82
CA ASN A 132 -20.97 29.74 15.13
C ASN A 132 -19.55 29.38 14.64
N ASN A 133 -19.20 28.11 14.79
CA ASN A 133 -17.84 27.64 14.52
C ASN A 133 -17.57 27.41 13.02
N ASN A 134 -18.56 27.42 12.13
CA ASN A 134 -18.34 27.34 10.68
C ASN A 134 -17.79 28.67 10.13
N ARG A 135 -16.62 29.05 10.63
CA ARG A 135 -16.01 30.35 10.40
C ARG A 135 -14.50 30.22 10.41
N PHE A 136 -13.90 30.41 9.25
CA PHE A 136 -12.49 30.22 8.94
C PHE A 136 -11.88 31.53 8.44
N TYR A 137 -10.66 31.84 8.89
CA TYR A 137 -10.02 33.11 8.52
C TYR A 137 -9.45 33.09 7.09
N SER A 138 -9.36 31.91 6.46
CA SER A 138 -8.87 31.76 5.09
C SER A 138 -9.55 30.62 4.35
N LEU A 139 -9.65 30.77 3.03
CA LEU A 139 -10.14 29.71 2.13
C LEU A 139 -9.32 28.42 2.28
N TYR A 140 -8.00 28.53 2.46
CA TYR A 140 -7.13 27.39 2.70
C TYR A 140 -7.50 26.64 3.97
N GLN A 141 -7.73 27.36 5.08
CA GLN A 141 -8.14 26.74 6.34
C GLN A 141 -9.50 26.06 6.22
N CYS A 142 -10.48 26.70 5.57
CA CYS A 142 -11.78 26.09 5.33
C CYS A 142 -11.65 24.81 4.49
N ARG A 143 -10.87 24.84 3.41
CA ARG A 143 -10.62 23.66 2.56
C ARG A 143 -9.91 22.56 3.33
N LYS A 144 -8.89 22.88 4.11
CA LYS A 144 -8.17 21.90 4.94
C LYS A 144 -9.07 21.23 5.98
N VAL A 145 -10.01 21.96 6.58
CA VAL A 145 -10.88 21.44 7.64
C VAL A 145 -12.11 20.72 7.09
N CYS A 146 -12.74 21.26 6.04
CA CYS A 146 -14.01 20.77 5.51
C CYS A 146 -13.96 20.32 4.03
N GLY A 147 -13.07 20.89 3.21
CA GLY A 147 -13.01 20.64 1.76
C GLY A 147 -12.16 19.45 1.31
N GLU A 148 -11.08 19.10 2.02
CA GLU A 148 -10.21 17.95 1.68
C GLU A 148 -10.85 16.61 2.03
N ARG A 149 -11.91 16.61 2.86
CA ARG A 149 -12.68 15.40 3.19
C ARG A 149 -13.70 15.01 2.10
N MET A 150 -13.83 15.79 1.03
CA MET A 150 -14.76 15.53 -0.07
C MET A 150 -14.08 15.02 -1.34
N ASP A 151 -12.77 14.75 -1.31
CA ASP A 151 -12.10 14.15 -2.44
C ASP A 151 -12.52 12.67 -2.56
N PRO A 152 -13.14 12.24 -3.68
CA PRO A 152 -13.54 10.84 -3.88
C PRO A 152 -12.35 9.88 -3.76
N GLN A 153 -11.14 10.33 -4.09
CA GLN A 153 -9.91 9.55 -3.99
C GLN A 153 -9.57 9.27 -2.52
N ILE A 154 -9.75 10.25 -1.62
CA ILE A 154 -9.52 10.10 -0.17
C ILE A 154 -10.63 9.26 0.51
N ALA A 155 -11.89 9.41 0.10
CA ALA A 155 -12.99 8.61 0.66
C ALA A 155 -12.91 7.12 0.25
N CYS A 156 -12.38 6.84 -0.95
CA CYS A 156 -12.25 5.50 -1.51
C CYS A 156 -10.87 4.86 -1.28
N GLU A 157 -9.90 5.58 -0.71
CA GLU A 157 -8.55 5.09 -0.39
C GLU A 157 -8.54 3.92 0.61
N ARG A 158 -9.63 3.73 1.36
CA ARG A 158 -9.81 2.60 2.28
C ARG A 158 -10.49 1.38 1.69
N CYS A 159 -11.07 1.47 0.50
CA CYS A 159 -11.60 0.30 -0.17
C CYS A 159 -10.42 -0.51 -0.71
N ASP A 160 -10.38 -1.82 -0.44
CA ASP A 160 -9.45 -2.69 -1.13
C ASP A 160 -9.86 -2.74 -2.61
N VAL A 161 -9.09 -2.08 -3.46
CA VAL A 161 -9.37 -1.94 -4.89
C VAL A 161 -9.38 -3.27 -5.64
N ARG A 162 -8.77 -4.32 -5.07
CA ARG A 162 -8.72 -5.66 -5.66
C ARG A 162 -10.02 -6.43 -5.44
N THR A 163 -10.60 -6.32 -4.25
CA THR A 163 -11.80 -7.10 -3.84
C THR A 163 -13.08 -6.27 -3.87
N SER A 164 -12.97 -4.94 -3.87
CA SER A 164 -14.11 -4.01 -3.79
C SER A 164 -13.96 -2.84 -4.75
N PHE A 165 -15.05 -2.14 -4.99
CA PHE A 165 -15.08 -0.86 -5.69
C PHE A 165 -15.91 0.15 -4.89
N CYS A 166 -15.55 1.42 -5.04
CA CYS A 166 -16.21 2.48 -4.31
C CYS A 166 -17.47 2.93 -5.04
N GLN A 167 -18.60 2.85 -4.37
CA GLN A 167 -19.89 3.30 -4.90
C GLN A 167 -20.41 4.49 -4.09
N ALA A 168 -20.81 5.55 -4.81
CA ALA A 168 -21.50 6.68 -4.20
C ALA A 168 -22.92 6.25 -3.82
N VAL A 169 -23.23 6.27 -2.53
CA VAL A 169 -24.61 6.10 -2.02
C VAL A 169 -25.38 7.41 -2.18
N ASN A 170 -24.70 8.54 -1.95
CA ASN A 170 -25.19 9.88 -2.26
C ASN A 170 -23.99 10.86 -2.38
N LYS A 171 -24.28 12.15 -2.62
CA LYS A 171 -23.27 13.22 -2.80
C LYS A 171 -22.24 13.32 -1.63
N TYR A 172 -22.57 12.79 -0.46
CA TYR A 172 -21.77 12.90 0.77
C TYR A 172 -21.46 11.55 1.44
N LYS A 173 -21.85 10.41 0.84
CA LYS A 173 -21.68 9.07 1.42
C LYS A 173 -21.22 8.10 0.35
N TYR A 174 -20.08 7.46 0.61
CA TYR A 174 -19.51 6.41 -0.21
C TYR A 174 -19.50 5.11 0.58
N THR A 175 -19.61 4.00 -0.12
CA THR A 175 -19.48 2.66 0.47
C THR A 175 -18.63 1.80 -0.44
N CYS A 176 -17.86 0.87 0.14
CA CYS A 176 -17.16 -0.15 -0.64
C CYS A 176 -18.17 -1.27 -0.94
N GLU A 177 -18.47 -1.47 -2.22
CA GLU A 177 -19.24 -2.60 -2.69
C GLU A 177 -18.30 -3.67 -3.21
N CYS A 178 -18.62 -4.93 -2.90
CA CYS A 178 -17.78 -6.05 -3.29
C CYS A 178 -17.84 -6.27 -4.79
N ARG A 179 -16.70 -6.62 -5.38
CA ARG A 179 -16.65 -7.06 -6.78
C ARG A 179 -17.34 -8.41 -6.92
N GLU A 180 -17.67 -8.77 -8.15
CA GLU A 180 -18.18 -10.10 -8.48
C GLU A 180 -17.19 -11.18 -7.99
N GLY A 181 -17.70 -12.27 -7.42
CA GLY A 181 -16.88 -13.29 -6.75
C GLY A 181 -16.49 -12.99 -5.30
N TYR A 182 -17.02 -11.90 -4.70
CA TYR A 182 -16.75 -11.54 -3.31
C TYR A 182 -18.04 -11.25 -2.53
N ILE A 183 -18.06 -11.59 -1.25
CA ILE A 183 -19.16 -11.31 -0.32
C ILE A 183 -18.73 -10.38 0.81
N LYS A 184 -19.66 -9.59 1.33
CA LYS A 184 -19.41 -8.59 2.38
C LYS A 184 -19.46 -9.26 3.76
N ALA A 185 -18.34 -9.28 4.45
CA ALA A 185 -18.21 -9.80 5.81
C ALA A 185 -18.83 -8.86 6.85
N SER A 186 -19.04 -9.35 8.07
CA SER A 186 -19.66 -8.58 9.17
C SER A 186 -18.87 -7.34 9.58
N ASN A 187 -17.56 -7.31 9.31
CA ASN A 187 -16.68 -6.16 9.55
C ASN A 187 -16.64 -5.16 8.38
N GLY A 188 -17.36 -5.44 7.28
CA GLY A 188 -17.40 -4.59 6.09
C GLY A 188 -16.38 -4.92 5.01
N ASP A 189 -15.49 -5.89 5.24
CA ASP A 189 -14.50 -6.33 4.24
C ASP A 189 -15.14 -7.21 3.16
N CYS A 190 -14.58 -7.17 1.95
CA CYS A 190 -14.96 -8.06 0.88
C CYS A 190 -14.06 -9.29 0.88
N ILE A 191 -14.64 -10.42 1.27
CA ILE A 191 -13.95 -11.71 1.31
C ILE A 191 -14.33 -12.53 0.09
N ASP A 192 -13.40 -13.37 -0.32
CA ASP A 192 -13.60 -14.32 -1.41
C ASP A 192 -14.85 -15.18 -1.17
N MET A 193 -15.67 -15.33 -2.20
CA MET A 193 -16.87 -16.16 -2.15
C MET A 193 -16.50 -17.55 -2.63
N ASP A 194 -16.46 -18.54 -1.74
CA ASP A 194 -16.19 -19.91 -2.17
C ASP A 194 -17.43 -20.52 -2.83
N GLU A 195 -17.50 -20.44 -4.17
CA GLU A 195 -18.64 -20.97 -4.92
C GLU A 195 -18.71 -22.51 -4.91
N CYS A 196 -17.58 -23.17 -4.61
CA CYS A 196 -17.53 -24.62 -4.47
C CYS A 196 -18.19 -25.08 -3.17
N GLU A 197 -17.92 -24.41 -2.04
CA GLU A 197 -18.57 -24.69 -0.76
C GLU A 197 -20.06 -24.33 -0.78
N LEU A 198 -20.41 -23.23 -1.44
CA LEU A 198 -21.79 -22.75 -1.55
C LEU A 198 -22.62 -23.47 -2.62
N MET A 199 -22.04 -24.43 -3.35
CA MET A 199 -22.67 -25.15 -4.46
C MET A 199 -23.26 -24.22 -5.54
N GLN A 200 -22.61 -23.08 -5.77
CA GLN A 200 -22.99 -22.10 -6.80
C GLN A 200 -22.11 -22.20 -8.05
N ALA A 201 -21.02 -22.98 -7.98
CA ALA A 201 -20.15 -23.23 -9.11
C ALA A 201 -20.85 -24.00 -10.24
N ASP A 202 -20.84 -23.43 -11.44
CA ASP A 202 -21.37 -24.02 -12.67
C ASP A 202 -20.32 -24.91 -13.33
N CYS A 203 -20.05 -26.05 -12.69
CA CYS A 203 -19.13 -27.07 -13.18
C CYS A 203 -19.87 -28.23 -13.84
N GLY A 204 -19.27 -28.80 -14.88
CA GLY A 204 -19.87 -29.89 -15.65
C GLY A 204 -19.79 -31.24 -14.96
N ASP A 205 -20.56 -32.21 -15.44
CA ASP A 205 -20.48 -33.59 -14.96
C ASP A 205 -19.06 -34.15 -15.12
N ASN A 206 -18.61 -34.94 -14.14
CA ASN A 206 -17.26 -35.50 -14.06
C ASN A 206 -16.16 -34.42 -13.98
N SER A 207 -16.45 -33.30 -13.34
CA SER A 207 -15.47 -32.29 -12.96
C SER A 207 -15.50 -32.03 -11.45
N ARG A 208 -14.39 -31.50 -10.92
CA ARG A 208 -14.29 -30.96 -9.57
C ARG A 208 -14.18 -29.44 -9.65
N CYS A 209 -14.87 -28.77 -8.73
CA CYS A 209 -14.72 -27.34 -8.51
C CYS A 209 -13.46 -27.08 -7.67
N ILE A 210 -12.73 -26.01 -8.02
CA ILE A 210 -11.60 -25.50 -7.26
C ILE A 210 -11.80 -24.00 -7.08
N ASN A 211 -11.91 -23.58 -5.82
CA ASN A 211 -12.06 -22.18 -5.49
C ASN A 211 -10.76 -21.41 -5.77
N THR A 212 -10.90 -20.19 -6.27
CA THR A 212 -9.80 -19.27 -6.55
C THR A 212 -10.18 -17.87 -6.08
N ILE A 213 -9.20 -16.99 -5.86
CA ILE A 213 -9.52 -15.66 -5.32
C ILE A 213 -10.33 -14.86 -6.36
N GLY A 214 -11.59 -14.59 -6.03
CA GLY A 214 -12.59 -13.87 -6.81
C GLY A 214 -13.32 -14.68 -7.88
N SER A 215 -13.15 -16.02 -7.92
CA SER A 215 -13.76 -16.89 -8.93
C SER A 215 -13.56 -18.37 -8.60
N TYR A 216 -13.99 -19.27 -9.47
CA TYR A 216 -13.68 -20.70 -9.36
C TYR A 216 -13.26 -21.26 -10.72
N LYS A 217 -12.54 -22.37 -10.70
CA LYS A 217 -12.23 -23.15 -11.90
C LYS A 217 -12.76 -24.58 -11.76
N CYS A 218 -13.23 -25.13 -12.87
CA CYS A 218 -13.64 -26.52 -12.96
C CYS A 218 -12.53 -27.34 -13.62
N GLU A 219 -12.13 -28.44 -13.00
CA GLU A 219 -11.15 -29.38 -13.55
C GLU A 219 -11.80 -30.74 -13.76
N CYS A 220 -11.62 -31.36 -14.93
CA CYS A 220 -12.12 -32.71 -15.15
C CYS A 220 -11.49 -33.70 -14.17
N LEU A 221 -12.29 -34.67 -13.72
CA LEU A 221 -11.83 -35.77 -12.87
C LEU A 221 -10.85 -36.68 -13.62
N GLU A 222 -10.16 -37.55 -12.89
CA GLU A 222 -9.21 -38.50 -13.48
C GLU A 222 -9.83 -39.30 -14.61
N ASN A 223 -9.07 -39.46 -15.71
CA ASN A 223 -9.49 -40.14 -16.94
C ASN A 223 -10.55 -39.39 -17.76
N TYR A 224 -10.80 -38.11 -17.47
CA TYR A 224 -11.61 -37.21 -18.28
C TYR A 224 -10.77 -36.01 -18.76
N VAL A 225 -11.03 -35.55 -19.98
CA VAL A 225 -10.37 -34.38 -20.59
C VAL A 225 -11.42 -33.42 -21.12
N GLY A 226 -11.18 -32.12 -20.95
CA GLY A 226 -12.11 -31.08 -21.36
C GLY A 226 -11.84 -29.74 -20.67
N ASN A 227 -12.82 -28.85 -20.73
CA ASN A 227 -12.73 -27.49 -20.17
C ASN A 227 -13.34 -27.37 -18.75
N GLY A 228 -13.65 -28.50 -18.10
CA GLY A 228 -14.29 -28.53 -16.79
C GLY A 228 -15.82 -28.34 -16.81
N LYS A 229 -16.41 -27.78 -17.87
CA LYS A 229 -17.87 -27.78 -18.10
C LYS A 229 -18.33 -28.93 -18.99
N GLU A 230 -17.47 -29.34 -19.90
CA GLU A 230 -17.67 -30.50 -20.77
C GLU A 230 -16.44 -31.41 -20.63
N CYS A 231 -16.61 -32.53 -19.94
CA CYS A 231 -15.54 -33.51 -19.68
C CYS A 231 -15.82 -34.82 -20.43
N LYS A 232 -14.89 -35.26 -21.27
CA LYS A 232 -15.00 -36.50 -22.06
C LYS A 232 -14.07 -37.56 -21.51
N TYR A 233 -14.58 -38.77 -21.33
CA TYR A 233 -13.80 -39.91 -20.86
C TYR A 233 -12.74 -40.32 -21.89
N VAL A 234 -11.49 -40.43 -21.47
CA VAL A 234 -10.34 -40.77 -22.33
C VAL A 234 -9.66 -42.10 -21.97
N GLY A 235 -10.20 -42.85 -21.01
CA GLY A 235 -9.63 -44.13 -20.59
C GLY A 235 -8.59 -44.02 -19.48
N PRO A 236 -8.24 -45.15 -18.82
CA PRO A 236 -7.27 -45.18 -17.73
C PRO A 236 -5.89 -44.74 -18.23
N ALA A 237 -5.33 -43.69 -17.63
CA ALA A 237 -3.98 -43.23 -17.90
C ALA A 237 -2.96 -44.33 -17.54
N THR A 238 -2.49 -45.08 -18.53
CA THR A 238 -1.27 -45.88 -18.39
C THR A 238 -0.10 -44.91 -18.31
N VAL A 239 0.46 -44.74 -17.11
CA VAL A 239 1.75 -44.07 -16.91
C VAL A 239 2.80 -44.92 -17.62
N THR A 240 3.17 -44.52 -18.83
CA THR A 240 4.48 -44.87 -19.39
C THR A 240 5.44 -43.82 -18.88
N ASP A 241 6.35 -44.24 -18.02
CA ASP A 241 7.50 -43.49 -17.52
C ASP A 241 8.48 -43.25 -18.69
N ASP A 242 8.10 -42.40 -19.65
CA ASP A 242 8.85 -42.16 -20.89
C ASP A 242 9.38 -40.73 -20.92
N CYS A 243 10.31 -40.45 -20.00
CA CYS A 243 11.08 -39.19 -19.96
C CYS A 243 12.49 -39.33 -20.53
N ASP A 244 12.81 -40.47 -21.15
CA ASP A 244 14.14 -40.75 -21.69
C ASP A 244 14.50 -39.88 -22.91
N ASN A 245 13.51 -39.25 -23.55
CA ASN A 245 13.67 -38.48 -24.79
C ASN A 245 13.29 -36.99 -24.69
N CYS A 246 13.24 -36.40 -23.49
CA CYS A 246 12.96 -34.95 -23.37
C CYS A 246 14.06 -34.11 -24.05
N ASN A 247 13.66 -32.94 -24.57
CA ASN A 247 14.60 -31.96 -25.10
C ASN A 247 15.64 -31.52 -24.04
N GLU A 248 16.84 -31.14 -24.45
CA GLU A 248 17.86 -30.60 -23.53
C GLU A 248 17.39 -29.34 -22.78
N ASN A 249 16.46 -28.58 -23.37
CA ASN A 249 15.82 -27.42 -22.78
C ASN A 249 14.45 -27.74 -22.17
N ALA A 250 14.18 -28.99 -21.82
CA ALA A 250 12.98 -29.41 -21.09
C ALA A 250 13.30 -30.06 -19.74
N ILE A 251 12.31 -30.09 -18.85
CA ILE A 251 12.31 -30.80 -17.58
C ILE A 251 11.16 -31.82 -17.56
N CYS A 252 11.43 -33.03 -17.08
CA CYS A 252 10.40 -34.04 -16.85
C CYS A 252 9.65 -33.73 -15.55
N ARG A 253 8.33 -33.54 -15.61
CA ARG A 253 7.44 -33.51 -14.44
C ARG A 253 6.26 -34.45 -14.69
N ASP A 254 6.06 -35.39 -13.76
CA ASP A 254 4.94 -36.35 -13.78
C ASP A 254 4.79 -37.13 -15.10
N GLY A 255 5.92 -37.58 -15.68
CA GLY A 255 5.93 -38.33 -16.94
C GLY A 255 5.68 -37.49 -18.20
N LYS A 256 5.76 -36.16 -18.10
CA LYS A 256 5.64 -35.23 -19.25
C LYS A 256 6.85 -34.31 -19.34
N CYS A 257 7.41 -34.16 -20.53
CA CYS A 257 8.43 -33.16 -20.81
C CYS A 257 7.77 -31.77 -20.85
N GLN A 258 8.32 -30.81 -20.12
CA GLN A 258 7.90 -29.41 -20.11
C GLN A 258 9.10 -28.54 -20.43
N CYS A 259 8.99 -27.61 -21.39
CA CYS A 259 10.09 -26.70 -21.69
C CYS A 259 10.49 -25.88 -20.45
N LYS A 260 11.79 -25.64 -20.30
CA LYS A 260 12.34 -24.75 -19.27
C LYS A 260 11.80 -23.34 -19.49
N LEU A 261 11.86 -22.51 -18.44
CA LEU A 261 11.52 -21.09 -18.54
C LEU A 261 12.37 -20.43 -19.64
N GLY A 262 11.75 -19.56 -20.45
CA GLY A 262 12.37 -18.93 -21.63
C GLY A 262 12.28 -19.74 -22.92
N PHE A 263 11.71 -20.95 -22.89
CA PHE A 263 11.52 -21.79 -24.06
C PHE A 263 10.04 -22.16 -24.26
N GLU A 264 9.64 -22.31 -25.52
CA GLU A 264 8.30 -22.77 -25.91
C GLU A 264 8.36 -24.02 -26.78
N GLY A 265 7.30 -24.81 -26.77
CA GLY A 265 7.19 -26.04 -27.54
C GLY A 265 6.44 -27.15 -26.82
N ASP A 266 6.64 -28.38 -27.27
CA ASP A 266 5.95 -29.59 -26.79
C ASP A 266 6.73 -30.39 -25.73
N GLY A 267 7.88 -29.87 -25.27
CA GLY A 267 8.77 -30.55 -24.33
C GLY A 267 9.77 -31.51 -24.97
N PHE A 268 9.55 -31.93 -26.23
CA PHE A 268 10.48 -32.72 -27.03
C PHE A 268 11.25 -31.85 -28.01
N ASN A 269 10.64 -30.76 -28.46
CA ASN A 269 11.25 -29.68 -29.21
C ASN A 269 10.95 -28.36 -28.49
N CYS A 270 11.96 -27.81 -27.83
CA CYS A 270 11.88 -26.54 -27.11
C CYS A 270 12.73 -25.50 -27.83
N THR A 271 12.08 -24.47 -28.34
CA THR A 271 12.73 -23.34 -29.01
C THR A 271 12.75 -22.13 -28.09
N ASP A 272 13.81 -21.33 -28.22
CA ASP A 272 13.98 -20.08 -27.50
C ASP A 272 12.83 -19.10 -27.82
N VAL A 273 12.28 -18.46 -26.79
CA VAL A 273 11.22 -17.47 -26.94
C VAL A 273 11.85 -16.10 -27.08
N ASP A 274 11.69 -15.44 -28.22
CA ASP A 274 12.18 -14.06 -28.37
C ASP A 274 11.26 -13.08 -27.63
N GLU A 275 11.61 -12.74 -26.38
CA GLU A 275 10.80 -11.83 -25.58
C GLU A 275 10.84 -10.38 -26.07
N CYS A 276 11.81 -10.02 -26.91
CA CYS A 276 11.94 -8.68 -27.48
C CYS A 276 10.96 -8.43 -28.64
N MET A 277 10.42 -9.47 -29.25
CA MET A 277 9.45 -9.39 -30.35
C MET A 277 7.98 -9.34 -29.89
N GLY A 278 7.73 -9.38 -28.56
CA GLY A 278 6.40 -9.36 -27.96
C GLY A 278 5.70 -7.99 -27.95
N THR A 279 4.38 -8.00 -27.70
CA THR A 279 3.51 -6.80 -27.73
C THR A 279 3.51 -5.93 -26.47
N MET A 280 4.25 -6.30 -25.41
CA MET A 280 4.36 -5.51 -24.18
C MET A 280 5.82 -5.11 -23.89
N PRO A 281 6.08 -3.88 -23.42
CA PRO A 281 7.44 -3.47 -23.05
C PRO A 281 7.93 -4.30 -21.85
N ARG A 282 8.93 -5.14 -22.08
CA ARG A 282 9.59 -5.98 -21.06
C ARG A 282 10.76 -5.26 -20.37
N CYS A 283 11.36 -4.28 -21.04
CA CYS A 283 12.43 -3.43 -20.54
C CYS A 283 11.91 -2.03 -20.17
N ASP A 284 12.75 -1.24 -19.48
CA ASP A 284 12.49 0.20 -19.29
C ASP A 284 12.30 0.89 -20.67
N PRO A 285 11.42 1.91 -20.80
CA PRO A 285 11.28 2.66 -22.04
C PRO A 285 12.57 3.28 -22.57
N ASN A 286 13.56 3.51 -21.70
CA ASN A 286 14.88 4.04 -22.05
C ASN A 286 15.94 2.93 -22.19
N ALA A 287 15.52 1.66 -22.25
CA ALA A 287 16.40 0.52 -22.46
C ALA A 287 16.14 -0.16 -23.81
N LYS A 288 17.19 -0.77 -24.35
CA LYS A 288 17.15 -1.63 -25.52
C LYS A 288 17.08 -3.09 -25.08
N CYS A 289 16.16 -3.84 -25.68
CA CYS A 289 16.02 -5.27 -25.46
C CYS A 289 16.94 -6.06 -26.42
N PHE A 290 17.58 -7.10 -25.89
CA PHE A 290 18.34 -8.08 -26.64
C PHE A 290 17.90 -9.49 -26.25
N ASN A 291 17.48 -10.28 -27.22
CA ASN A 291 17.12 -11.67 -26.98
C ASN A 291 18.37 -12.51 -26.68
N THR A 292 18.29 -13.40 -25.69
CA THR A 292 19.37 -14.34 -25.33
C THR A 292 18.80 -15.76 -25.24
N ILE A 293 19.63 -16.79 -25.26
CA ILE A 293 19.10 -18.17 -25.21
C ILE A 293 18.50 -18.46 -23.82
N GLY A 294 17.19 -18.67 -23.77
CA GLY A 294 16.38 -18.96 -22.60
C GLY A 294 16.01 -17.73 -21.76
N SER A 295 16.28 -16.51 -22.25
CA SER A 295 15.99 -15.26 -21.54
C SER A 295 16.17 -14.04 -22.47
N TYR A 296 16.15 -12.85 -21.90
CA TYR A 296 16.48 -11.61 -22.58
C TYR A 296 17.27 -10.68 -21.66
N LEU A 297 18.00 -9.76 -22.27
CA LEU A 297 18.80 -8.73 -21.63
C LEU A 297 18.25 -7.35 -21.98
N CYS A 298 18.01 -6.54 -20.96
CA CYS A 298 17.72 -5.13 -21.12
C CYS A 298 18.99 -4.30 -20.83
N GLU A 299 19.32 -3.38 -21.73
CA GLU A 299 20.47 -2.48 -21.59
C GLU A 299 19.99 -1.03 -21.63
N CYS A 300 20.31 -0.22 -20.61
CA CYS A 300 19.95 1.20 -20.62
C CYS A 300 20.62 1.91 -21.81
N SER A 301 19.90 2.80 -22.48
CA SER A 301 20.45 3.58 -23.58
C SER A 301 21.50 4.57 -23.09
N PRO A 302 22.41 5.03 -23.96
CA PRO A 302 23.38 6.08 -23.61
C PRO A 302 22.69 7.30 -22.98
N GLY A 303 23.29 7.84 -21.91
CA GLY A 303 22.73 8.89 -21.07
C GLY A 303 21.94 8.40 -19.84
N PHE A 304 21.77 7.09 -19.68
CA PHE A 304 21.04 6.48 -18.56
C PHE A 304 21.91 5.47 -17.80
N ALA A 305 21.63 5.32 -16.50
CA ALA A 305 22.27 4.37 -15.60
C ALA A 305 21.25 3.36 -15.07
N GLY A 306 21.64 2.09 -14.92
CA GLY A 306 20.77 1.08 -14.32
C GLY A 306 20.95 -0.33 -14.90
N ASN A 307 20.02 -1.21 -14.55
CA ASN A 307 20.02 -2.63 -14.91
C ASN A 307 19.17 -2.95 -16.16
N GLY A 308 18.71 -1.93 -16.90
CA GLY A 308 17.87 -2.08 -18.09
C GLY A 308 16.37 -2.25 -17.83
N PHE A 309 15.97 -2.68 -16.63
CA PHE A 309 14.56 -2.70 -16.20
C PHE A 309 14.16 -1.42 -15.46
N GLU A 310 15.13 -0.77 -14.83
CA GLU A 310 15.02 0.57 -14.26
C GLU A 310 16.20 1.41 -14.76
N CYS A 311 15.93 2.37 -15.65
CA CYS A 311 16.93 3.29 -16.16
C CYS A 311 16.71 4.69 -15.60
N THR A 312 17.78 5.34 -15.15
CA THR A 312 17.68 6.68 -14.56
C THR A 312 18.76 7.63 -15.07
N THR A 313 18.39 8.89 -15.27
CA THR A 313 19.31 10.01 -15.48
C THR A 313 19.78 10.62 -14.16
N ASN A 314 19.29 10.11 -13.02
CA ASN A 314 19.67 10.61 -11.72
C ASN A 314 21.12 10.20 -11.41
N THR A 315 21.97 11.20 -11.27
CA THR A 315 23.38 11.04 -10.99
C THR A 315 23.70 10.48 -9.60
N MET A 316 22.68 10.25 -8.75
CA MET A 316 22.79 9.42 -7.55
C MET A 316 23.12 7.95 -7.85
N SER A 317 22.94 7.46 -9.08
CA SER A 317 23.40 6.13 -9.50
C SER A 317 24.89 5.90 -9.21
N CYS A 318 25.70 6.95 -9.33
CA CYS A 318 27.14 6.94 -9.04
C CYS A 318 27.45 6.68 -7.56
N LEU A 319 26.50 6.88 -6.65
CA LEU A 319 26.70 6.63 -5.21
C LEU A 319 26.48 5.18 -4.83
N ASP A 320 25.78 4.41 -5.67
CA ASP A 320 25.57 2.99 -5.44
C ASP A 320 26.91 2.26 -5.59
N LYS A 321 27.18 1.29 -4.70
CA LYS A 321 28.36 0.42 -4.85
C LYS A 321 28.13 -0.51 -6.06
N PRO A 322 29.15 -0.80 -6.88
CA PRO A 322 29.04 -1.84 -7.90
C PRO A 322 28.55 -3.15 -7.26
N SER A 323 27.60 -3.84 -7.91
CA SER A 323 27.14 -5.12 -7.39
C SER A 323 28.20 -6.19 -7.60
N ARG A 324 28.29 -7.12 -6.65
CA ARG A 324 29.11 -8.34 -6.83
C ARG A 324 28.53 -9.25 -7.91
N ASP A 325 27.21 -9.16 -8.12
CA ASP A 325 26.50 -9.98 -9.09
C ASP A 325 26.84 -9.63 -10.54
N TYR A 326 27.52 -8.50 -10.79
CA TYR A 326 28.00 -8.16 -12.13
C TYR A 326 29.11 -9.07 -12.63
N GLU A 327 29.82 -9.75 -11.74
CA GLU A 327 30.86 -10.74 -12.07
C GLU A 327 30.29 -12.17 -12.15
N ALA A 328 29.02 -12.37 -11.79
CA ALA A 328 28.36 -13.65 -11.92
C ALA A 328 27.96 -13.90 -13.39
N SER A 329 27.75 -15.18 -13.73
CA SER A 329 27.22 -15.55 -15.04
C SER A 329 25.76 -15.98 -14.90
N CYS A 330 24.86 -15.25 -15.57
CA CYS A 330 23.43 -15.52 -15.60
C CYS A 330 22.94 -16.01 -16.96
N THR A 331 23.36 -15.36 -18.05
CA THR A 331 22.96 -15.74 -19.42
C THR A 331 24.11 -16.33 -20.23
N GLY A 332 25.36 -16.01 -19.86
CA GLY A 332 26.54 -16.39 -20.63
C GLY A 332 26.81 -15.50 -21.86
N GLU A 333 25.95 -14.52 -22.14
CA GLU A 333 26.14 -13.53 -23.21
C GLU A 333 26.79 -12.24 -22.67
N TRP A 334 28.12 -12.27 -22.56
CA TRP A 334 28.89 -11.17 -22.03
C TRP A 334 28.92 -9.94 -22.94
N ARG A 335 28.61 -8.77 -22.36
CA ARG A 335 28.68 -7.47 -23.04
C ARG A 335 29.52 -6.48 -22.25
N GLU A 336 30.15 -5.56 -22.98
CA GLU A 336 30.94 -4.49 -22.39
C GLU A 336 30.01 -3.50 -21.68
N HIS A 337 30.27 -3.25 -20.40
CA HIS A 337 29.59 -2.25 -19.59
C HIS A 337 30.62 -1.51 -18.73
N PHE A 338 30.21 -0.41 -18.12
CA PHE A 338 31.05 0.40 -17.27
C PHE A 338 30.44 0.55 -15.88
N VAL A 339 31.28 0.58 -14.86
CA VAL A 339 30.89 0.87 -13.47
C VAL A 339 31.80 1.94 -12.91
N PHE A 340 31.26 2.81 -12.09
CA PHE A 340 32.05 3.81 -11.38
C PHE A 340 32.71 3.20 -10.14
N ASP A 341 34.04 3.17 -10.14
CA ASP A 341 34.85 2.68 -9.04
C ASP A 341 35.07 3.79 -8.00
N HIS A 342 34.59 3.53 -6.79
CA HIS A 342 34.66 4.48 -5.68
C HIS A 342 36.05 4.63 -5.06
N GLU A 343 36.94 3.67 -5.24
CA GLU A 343 38.31 3.73 -4.71
C GLU A 343 39.19 4.56 -5.64
N THR A 344 39.13 4.26 -6.94
CA THR A 344 39.96 4.93 -7.96
C THR A 344 39.34 6.23 -8.48
N LYS A 345 38.04 6.45 -8.22
CA LYS A 345 37.25 7.59 -8.72
C LYS A 345 37.19 7.67 -10.25
N GLN A 346 37.20 6.50 -10.90
CA GLN A 346 37.19 6.38 -12.35
C GLN A 346 36.15 5.35 -12.79
N CYS A 347 35.69 5.48 -14.03
CA CYS A 347 34.86 4.48 -14.67
C CYS A 347 35.72 3.31 -15.14
N LYS A 348 35.35 2.09 -14.74
CA LYS A 348 36.05 0.85 -15.07
C LYS A 348 35.15 -0.01 -15.95
N MET A 349 35.73 -0.56 -17.02
CA MET A 349 35.05 -1.54 -17.87
C MET A 349 34.89 -2.88 -17.13
N ILE A 350 33.71 -3.47 -17.27
CA ILE A 350 33.37 -4.81 -16.81
C ILE A 350 32.66 -5.58 -17.93
N TRP A 351 32.70 -6.89 -17.85
CA TRP A 351 31.82 -7.76 -18.62
C TRP A 351 30.57 -8.03 -17.80
N TYR A 352 29.40 -7.81 -18.39
CA TYR A 352 28.11 -8.02 -17.74
C TYR A 352 27.21 -8.84 -18.67
N ASP A 353 26.53 -9.84 -18.12
CA ASP A 353 25.68 -10.77 -18.87
C ASP A 353 24.21 -10.74 -18.41
N GLY A 354 23.78 -9.68 -17.72
CA GLY A 354 22.37 -9.48 -17.40
C GLY A 354 21.92 -9.91 -16.01
N CYS A 355 22.84 -10.24 -15.10
CA CYS A 355 22.47 -10.61 -13.74
C CYS A 355 21.70 -9.50 -13.01
N PRO A 356 20.49 -9.80 -12.47
CA PRO A 356 19.67 -8.81 -11.81
C PRO A 356 20.37 -8.26 -10.57
N SER A 357 20.39 -6.93 -10.45
CA SER A 357 21.10 -6.21 -9.40
C SER A 357 20.25 -5.05 -8.89
N LYS A 358 20.42 -4.76 -7.59
CA LYS A 358 19.84 -3.58 -6.93
C LYS A 358 20.69 -2.32 -7.10
N SER A 359 21.94 -2.47 -7.55
CA SER A 359 22.82 -1.34 -7.80
C SER A 359 22.48 -0.71 -9.16
N ARG A 360 22.41 0.63 -9.20
CA ARG A 360 22.24 1.38 -10.46
C ARG A 360 23.56 1.89 -11.02
N ASN A 361 24.68 1.57 -10.37
CA ASN A 361 26.02 1.89 -10.82
C ASN A 361 26.43 0.92 -11.93
N LEU A 362 25.80 1.07 -13.09
CA LEU A 362 26.01 0.29 -14.31
C LEU A 362 25.62 1.15 -15.50
N TYR A 363 26.50 1.23 -16.50
CA TYR A 363 26.38 2.10 -17.67
C TYR A 363 26.72 1.34 -18.94
N SER A 364 25.98 1.59 -20.02
CA SER A 364 26.20 0.98 -21.35
C SER A 364 27.47 1.49 -22.04
N ASP A 365 27.91 2.70 -21.72
CA ASP A 365 29.06 3.33 -22.36
C ASP A 365 29.89 4.20 -21.40
N LEU A 366 31.16 4.37 -21.75
CA LEU A 366 32.12 5.11 -20.94
C LEU A 366 31.75 6.59 -20.79
N SER A 367 31.27 7.24 -21.86
CA SER A 367 30.93 8.67 -21.86
C SER A 367 29.86 8.97 -20.83
N THR A 368 28.80 8.16 -20.82
CA THR A 368 27.70 8.28 -19.85
C THR A 368 28.21 8.13 -18.42
N CYS A 369 29.06 7.14 -18.14
CA CYS A 369 29.64 6.96 -16.81
C CYS A 369 30.51 8.17 -16.39
N GLU A 370 31.37 8.67 -17.27
CA GLU A 370 32.26 9.79 -16.98
C GLU A 370 31.49 11.10 -16.77
N GLU A 371 30.54 11.41 -17.65
CA GLU A 371 29.68 12.58 -17.53
C GLU A 371 28.87 12.55 -16.24
N MET A 372 28.24 11.42 -15.92
CA MET A 372 27.37 11.32 -14.76
C MET A 372 28.15 11.30 -13.44
N CYS A 373 29.33 10.68 -13.37
CA CYS A 373 30.02 10.41 -12.11
C CYS A 373 31.34 11.16 -11.90
N VAL A 374 32.13 11.34 -12.96
CA VAL A 374 33.45 11.98 -12.86
C VAL A 374 33.32 13.50 -12.97
N GLN A 375 32.54 13.98 -13.95
CA GLN A 375 32.44 15.41 -14.26
C GLN A 375 31.52 16.20 -13.30
N THR A 376 30.51 15.56 -12.72
CA THR A 376 29.45 16.23 -11.93
C THR A 376 29.82 16.63 -10.49
N HIS A 377 31.05 16.37 -10.02
CA HIS A 377 31.52 16.67 -8.64
C HIS A 377 30.58 16.19 -7.51
N ILE A 378 29.76 15.16 -7.76
CA ILE A 378 28.75 14.69 -6.82
C ILE A 378 29.34 14.15 -5.52
N LEU A 379 30.48 13.46 -5.62
CA LEU A 379 31.20 12.96 -4.46
C LEU A 379 31.63 14.08 -3.50
N LYS A 380 31.98 15.27 -4.02
CA LYS A 380 32.31 16.44 -3.20
C LYS A 380 31.07 17.01 -2.50
N LYS A 381 29.91 17.00 -3.18
CA LYS A 381 28.63 17.49 -2.62
C LYS A 381 28.00 16.53 -1.60
N ALA A 382 28.19 15.22 -1.76
CA ALA A 382 27.66 14.21 -0.84
C ALA A 382 28.39 14.25 0.52
N GLN A 383 29.71 14.47 0.52
CA GLN A 383 30.51 14.61 1.75
C GLN A 383 30.16 15.87 2.56
N ALA A 384 29.77 16.97 1.89
CA ALA A 384 29.34 18.20 2.55
C ALA A 384 27.95 18.12 3.21
N LYS A 385 27.20 17.02 3.00
CA LYS A 385 25.87 16.79 3.59
C LYS A 385 25.90 15.87 4.83
N MET A 386 27.08 15.32 5.17
CA MET A 386 27.30 14.44 6.33
C MET A 386 28.15 15.09 7.44
N GLN A 387 28.45 16.38 7.30
CA GLN A 387 28.93 17.28 8.37
C GLN A 387 27.82 18.29 8.67
#